data_AF-A0A7J6MZ97-F1
#
_entry.id   AF-A0A7J6MZ97-F1
#
_cell.length_a   1.000
_cell.length_b   1.000
_cell.length_c   1.000
_cell.angle_alpha   90.00
_cell.angle_beta   90.00
_cell.angle_gamma   90.00
#
_symmetry.space_group_name_H-M   'P 1'
#
loop_
_entity.id
_entity.type
_entity.pdbx_description
1 polymer ?
#
loop_
_entity_poly.entity_id
_entity_poly.type
_entity_poly.pdbx_seq_one_letter_code
_entity_poly.pdbx_strand_id
1 'polypeptide(L)'
;MLWHRIGCIGACTGVLIDAFGGHGLRSKPNITPRDIEVWQTAARYQMVHSVAIIIASALYRGSDATNYPAILFSIGTLFFSGSLYALVLTGVKRLGIITPIGGLLMAGGWFAMAF
;
A
#
# COMPACT_ATOMS: atom_id res chain seq x y z
N MET A 1 -11.40 16.17 1.04
CA MET A 1 -11.11 15.91 -0.39
C MET A 1 -9.73 15.31 -0.63
N LEU A 2 -8.66 15.75 0.07
CA LEU A 2 -7.31 15.22 -0.10
C LEU A 2 -7.23 13.69 0.01
N TRP A 3 -7.72 13.12 1.12
CA TRP A 3 -7.67 11.68 1.38
C TRP A 3 -8.37 10.84 0.31
N HIS A 4 -9.56 11.26 -0.11
CA HIS A 4 -10.27 10.62 -1.23
C HIS A 4 -9.40 10.56 -2.50
N ARG A 5 -8.71 11.66 -2.86
CA ARG A 5 -7.81 11.69 -4.03
C ARG A 5 -6.63 10.73 -3.85
N ILE A 6 -6.01 10.72 -2.67
CA ILE A 6 -4.90 9.81 -2.34
C ILE A 6 -5.36 8.35 -2.49
N GLY A 7 -6.52 8.00 -1.94
CA GLY A 7 -7.07 6.65 -2.07
C GLY A 7 -7.37 6.27 -3.53
N CYS A 8 -7.99 7.14 -4.32
CA CYS A 8 -8.27 6.86 -5.74
C CYS A 8 -6.98 6.68 -6.56
N ILE A 9 -5.99 7.56 -6.36
CA ILE A 9 -4.69 7.46 -7.04
C ILE A 9 -3.94 6.19 -6.59
N GLY A 10 -3.97 5.89 -5.29
CA GLY A 10 -3.35 4.68 -4.73
C GLY A 10 -3.96 3.40 -5.30
N ALA A 11 -5.29 3.34 -5.42
CA ALA A 11 -5.97 2.19 -6.02
C ALA A 11 -5.64 2.06 -7.51
N CYS A 12 -5.70 3.16 -8.26
CA CYS A 12 -5.36 3.19 -9.69
C CYS A 12 -3.92 2.72 -9.94
N THR A 13 -2.95 3.28 -9.21
CA THR A 13 -1.55 2.88 -9.33
C THR A 13 -1.33 1.44 -8.87
N GLY A 14 -2.06 0.96 -7.86
CA GLY A 14 -2.00 -0.44 -7.41
C GLY A 14 -2.41 -1.42 -8.50
N VAL A 15 -3.48 -1.11 -9.24
CA VAL A 15 -3.93 -1.91 -10.39
C VAL A 15 -2.87 -1.95 -11.49
N LEU A 16 -2.29 -0.78 -11.83
CA LEU A 16 -1.25 -0.70 -12.87
C LEU A 16 0.01 -1.46 -12.48
N ILE A 17 0.42 -1.35 -11.21
CA ILE A 17 1.59 -2.06 -10.66
C ILE A 17 1.35 -3.57 -10.67
N ASP A 18 0.18 -4.04 -10.24
CA ASP A 18 -0.15 -5.48 -10.26
C ASP A 18 -0.11 -6.05 -11.68
N ALA A 19 -0.75 -5.35 -12.64
CA ALA A 19 -0.73 -5.71 -14.05
C ALA A 19 0.69 -5.76 -14.62
N PHE A 20 1.55 -4.79 -14.27
CA PHE A 20 2.96 -4.79 -14.63
C PHE A 20 3.70 -6.00 -14.05
N GLY A 21 3.36 -6.42 -12.82
CA GLY A 21 3.92 -7.62 -12.19
C GLY A 21 3.70 -8.89 -13.03
N GLY A 22 2.47 -9.13 -13.47
CA GLY A 22 2.10 -10.32 -14.23
C GLY A 22 2.67 -10.38 -15.65
N HIS A 23 2.78 -9.23 -16.32
CA HIS A 23 3.13 -9.17 -17.75
C HIS A 23 4.55 -8.68 -18.01
N GLY A 24 4.99 -7.61 -17.34
CA GLY A 24 6.26 -6.95 -17.61
C GLY A 24 7.40 -7.44 -16.71
N LEU A 25 7.14 -7.51 -15.41
CA LEU A 25 8.16 -7.85 -14.41
C LEU A 25 8.60 -9.31 -14.53
N ARG A 26 7.68 -10.23 -14.81
CA ARG A 26 7.95 -11.66 -14.97
C ARG A 26 8.93 -11.99 -16.10
N SER A 27 9.03 -11.13 -17.10
CA SER A 27 9.95 -11.28 -18.23
C SER A 27 11.33 -10.64 -17.99
N LYS A 28 11.55 -9.98 -16.84
CA LYS A 28 12.84 -9.35 -16.52
C LYS A 28 13.86 -10.41 -16.09
N PRO A 29 15.14 -10.26 -16.49
CA PRO A 29 16.21 -11.12 -16.00
C PRO A 29 16.36 -10.97 -14.48
N ASN A 30 16.73 -12.06 -13.80
CA ASN A 30 16.93 -12.13 -12.34
C ASN A 30 15.67 -11.93 -11.48
N ILE A 31 14.47 -11.95 -12.06
CA ILE A 31 13.21 -12.02 -11.31
C ILE A 31 12.81 -13.47 -11.10
N THR A 32 12.59 -13.84 -9.84
CA THR A 32 12.14 -15.18 -9.46
C THR A 32 10.62 -15.25 -9.33
N PRO A 33 10.01 -16.45 -9.35
CA PRO A 33 8.59 -16.61 -9.01
C PRO A 33 8.23 -16.00 -7.65
N ARG A 34 9.14 -16.08 -6.67
CA ARG A 34 8.95 -15.49 -5.34
C ARG A 34 8.89 -13.96 -5.38
N ASP A 35 9.70 -13.32 -6.22
CA ASP A 35 9.68 -11.86 -6.39
C ASP A 35 8.33 -11.39 -6.97
N ILE A 36 7.74 -12.17 -7.87
CA ILE A 36 6.39 -11.90 -8.39
C ILE A 36 5.33 -12.01 -7.28
N GLU A 37 5.40 -13.02 -6.42
CA GLU A 37 4.49 -13.14 -5.27
C GLU A 37 4.62 -11.96 -4.30
N VAL A 38 5.86 -11.52 -4.03
CA VAL A 38 6.13 -10.35 -3.18
C VAL A 38 5.58 -9.08 -3.80
N TRP A 39 5.79 -8.89 -5.11
CA TRP A 39 5.27 -7.76 -5.87
C TRP A 39 3.74 -7.69 -5.85
N GLN A 40 3.06 -8.81 -6.13
CA GLN A 40 1.61 -8.91 -6.10
C GLN A 40 1.05 -8.74 -4.67
N THR A 41 1.79 -9.18 -3.66
CA THR A 41 1.42 -8.92 -2.26
C THR A 41 1.47 -7.42 -1.95
N ALA A 42 2.52 -6.72 -2.37
CA ALA A 42 2.63 -5.27 -2.21
C ALA A 42 1.50 -4.52 -2.93
N ALA A 43 1.18 -4.91 -4.17
CA ALA A 43 0.08 -4.33 -4.96
C ALA A 43 -1.29 -4.57 -4.32
N ARG A 44 -1.56 -5.80 -3.87
CA ARG A 44 -2.79 -6.13 -3.15
C ARG A 44 -2.95 -5.28 -1.88
N TYR A 45 -1.90 -5.17 -1.06
CA TYR A 45 -1.96 -4.36 0.16
C TYR A 45 -2.17 -2.87 -0.14
N GLN A 46 -1.53 -2.35 -1.19
CA GLN A 46 -1.74 -0.97 -1.65
C GLN A 46 -3.20 -0.73 -2.05
N MET A 47 -3.80 -1.62 -2.85
CA MET A 47 -5.19 -1.48 -3.29
C MET A 47 -6.18 -1.57 -2.11
N VAL A 48 -6.02 -2.55 -1.22
CA VAL A 48 -6.89 -2.72 -0.05
C VAL A 48 -6.87 -1.47 0.83
N HIS A 49 -5.69 -0.94 1.14
CA HIS A 49 -5.59 0.22 2.02
C HIS A 49 -5.91 1.54 1.30
N SER A 50 -5.80 1.58 -0.03
CA SER A 50 -6.34 2.69 -0.83
C SER A 50 -7.86 2.75 -0.75
N VAL A 51 -8.55 1.62 -0.82
CA VAL A 51 -10.00 1.53 -0.58
C VAL A 51 -10.33 1.93 0.86
N ALA A 52 -9.54 1.48 1.84
CA ALA A 52 -9.70 1.89 3.24
C ALA A 52 -9.55 3.41 3.44
N ILE A 53 -8.60 4.06 2.76
CA ILE A 53 -8.45 5.53 2.76
C ILE A 53 -9.68 6.22 2.17
N ILE A 54 -10.28 5.69 1.10
CA ILE A 54 -11.51 6.24 0.51
C ILE A 54 -12.66 6.15 1.52
N ILE A 55 -12.82 5.00 2.17
CA ILE A 55 -13.85 4.76 3.19
C ILE A 55 -13.64 5.70 4.38
N ALA A 56 -12.43 5.75 4.95
CA ALA A 56 -12.10 6.67 6.03
C ALA A 56 -12.32 8.14 5.62
N SER A 57 -12.01 8.51 4.38
CA SER A 57 -12.28 9.87 3.88
C SER A 57 -13.79 10.19 3.81
N ALA A 58 -14.63 9.19 3.60
CA ALA A 58 -16.08 9.37 3.56
C ALA A 58 -16.67 9.46 4.97
N LEU A 59 -16.24 8.59 5.90
CA LEU A 59 -16.71 8.56 7.29
C LEU A 59 -16.41 9.85 8.05
N TYR A 60 -15.26 10.46 7.82
CA TYR A 60 -14.84 11.70 8.51
C TYR A 60 -15.19 12.97 7.69
N ARG A 61 -16.02 12.87 6.65
CA ARG A 61 -16.38 14.02 5.82
C ARG A 61 -17.20 15.03 6.64
N GLY A 62 -16.71 16.27 6.71
CA GLY A 62 -17.39 17.36 7.42
C GLY A 62 -17.16 17.36 8.94
N SER A 63 -16.32 16.45 9.44
CA SER A 63 -15.82 16.47 10.81
C SER A 63 -14.57 17.34 10.92
N ASP A 64 -14.43 18.07 12.04
CA ASP A 64 -13.20 18.77 12.41
C ASP A 64 -12.13 17.82 12.97
N ALA A 65 -12.48 16.55 13.20
CA ALA A 65 -11.56 15.54 13.69
C ALA A 65 -10.51 15.17 12.64
N THR A 66 -9.27 15.04 13.07
CA THR A 66 -8.18 14.51 12.25
C THR A 66 -8.52 13.10 11.78
N ASN A 67 -8.37 12.86 10.47
CA ASN A 67 -8.60 11.54 9.87
C ASN A 67 -7.38 10.61 10.09
N TYR A 68 -7.16 10.22 11.35
CA TYR A 68 -6.07 9.33 11.75
C TYR A 68 -6.05 8.01 10.96
N PRO A 69 -7.19 7.34 10.68
CA PRO A 69 -7.19 6.12 9.87
C PRO A 69 -6.58 6.35 8.48
N ALA A 70 -6.99 7.40 7.78
CA ALA A 70 -6.45 7.70 6.45
C ALA A 70 -4.94 8.01 6.47
N ILE A 71 -4.46 8.70 7.51
CA ILE A 71 -3.02 8.97 7.70
C ILE A 71 -2.25 7.66 7.90
N LEU A 72 -2.71 6.82 8.84
CA LEU A 72 -2.08 5.56 9.18
C LEU A 72 -2.04 4.58 7.99
N PHE A 73 -3.15 4.47 7.25
CA PHE A 73 -3.18 3.67 6.03
C PHE A 73 -2.24 4.22 4.95
N SER A 74 -2.15 5.53 4.78
CA SER A 74 -1.30 6.15 3.76
C SER A 74 0.18 5.88 4.04
N ILE A 75 0.65 6.18 5.26
CA ILE A 75 2.05 5.98 5.66
C ILE A 75 2.36 4.47 5.72
N GLY A 76 1.43 3.68 6.26
CA GLY A 76 1.57 2.23 6.34
C GLY A 76 1.70 1.58 4.97
N THR A 77 0.92 2.02 3.97
CA THR A 77 1.01 1.56 2.58
C THR A 77 2.35 1.94 1.95
N LEU A 78 2.80 3.18 2.16
CA LEU A 78 4.09 3.62 1.63
C LEU A 78 5.25 2.76 2.17
N PHE A 79 5.24 2.48 3.47
CA PHE A 79 6.28 1.70 4.11
C PHE A 79 6.18 0.21 3.75
N PHE A 80 4.98 -0.36 3.77
CA PHE A 80 4.76 -1.76 3.44
C PHE A 80 4.96 -2.04 1.95
N SER A 81 4.09 -1.49 1.10
CA SER A 81 4.10 -1.77 -0.34
C SER A 81 5.32 -1.15 -1.01
N GLY A 82 5.68 0.08 -0.67
CA GLY A 82 6.84 0.76 -1.24
C GLY A 82 8.16 0.03 -0.95
N SER A 83 8.36 -0.47 0.27
CA SER A 83 9.58 -1.25 0.60
C SER A 83 9.64 -2.56 -0.17
N LEU A 84 8.51 -3.26 -0.35
CA LEU A 84 8.47 -4.52 -1.10
C LEU A 84 8.69 -4.31 -2.59
N TYR A 85 8.13 -3.26 -3.20
CA TYR A 85 8.45 -2.90 -4.59
C TYR A 85 9.93 -2.58 -4.75
N ALA A 86 10.48 -1.76 -3.86
CA ALA A 86 11.89 -1.40 -3.90
C ALA A 86 12.79 -2.63 -3.66
N LEU A 87 12.41 -3.54 -2.77
CA LEU A 87 13.12 -4.81 -2.54
C LEU A 87 13.19 -5.65 -3.82
N VAL A 88 12.07 -5.79 -4.54
CA VAL A 88 12.04 -6.55 -5.80
C VAL A 88 12.84 -5.87 -6.91
N LEU A 89 12.76 -4.53 -7.03
CA LEU A 89 13.45 -3.80 -8.09
C LEU A 89 14.96 -3.67 -7.87
N THR A 90 15.41 -3.62 -6.61
CA THR A 90 16.81 -3.35 -6.25
C THR A 90 17.56 -4.58 -5.73
N GLY A 91 16.85 -5.62 -5.28
CA GLY A 91 17.43 -6.77 -4.58
C GLY A 91 17.94 -6.47 -3.16
N VAL A 92 17.76 -5.25 -2.65
CA VAL A 92 18.27 -4.84 -1.33
C VAL A 92 17.42 -5.44 -0.20
N LYS A 93 17.85 -6.59 0.32
CA LYS A 93 17.12 -7.34 1.37
C LYS A 93 16.83 -6.55 2.64
N ARG A 94 17.66 -5.56 2.98
CA ARG A 94 17.46 -4.72 4.18
C ARG A 94 16.17 -3.89 4.14
N LEU A 95 15.63 -3.62 2.95
CA LEU A 95 14.34 -2.93 2.79
C LEU A 95 13.19 -3.72 3.42
N GLY A 96 13.29 -5.04 3.51
CA GLY A 96 12.28 -5.89 4.16
C GLY A 96 12.10 -5.60 5.65
N ILE A 97 13.05 -4.94 6.32
CA ILE A 97 12.93 -4.53 7.74
C ILE A 97 11.90 -3.39 7.91
N ILE A 98 11.61 -2.64 6.85
CA ILE A 98 10.65 -1.53 6.86
C ILE A 98 9.21 -2.06 6.77
N THR A 99 9.02 -3.21 6.11
CA THR A 99 7.70 -3.79 5.85
C THR A 99 6.87 -4.05 7.12
N PRO A 100 7.41 -4.62 8.22
CA PRO A 100 6.67 -4.80 9.47
C PRO A 100 6.14 -3.50 10.08
N ILE A 101 6.90 -2.40 9.98
CA ILE A 101 6.49 -1.07 10.47
C ILE A 101 5.26 -0.61 9.69
N GLY A 102 5.28 -0.76 8.37
CA GLY A 102 4.12 -0.47 7.53
C GLY A 102 2.89 -1.31 7.90
N GLY A 103 3.10 -2.60 8.18
CA GLY A 103 2.04 -3.52 8.64
C GLY A 103 1.38 -3.07 9.94
N LEU A 104 2.19 -2.65 10.93
CA LEU A 104 1.69 -2.14 12.20
C LEU A 104 0.90 -0.83 12.04
N LEU A 105 1.36 0.08 11.18
CA LEU A 105 0.63 1.32 10.88
C LEU A 105 -0.72 1.03 10.22
N MET A 106 -0.76 0.11 9.26
CA MET A 106 -2.01 -0.30 8.62
C MET A 106 -2.98 -0.96 9.62
N ALA A 107 -2.49 -1.84 10.49
CA ALA A 107 -3.30 -2.43 11.57
C ALA A 107 -3.83 -1.35 12.54
N GLY A 108 -2.99 -0.38 12.89
CA GLY A 108 -3.38 0.79 13.68
C GLY A 108 -4.44 1.64 13.00
N GLY A 109 -4.40 1.77 11.67
CA GLY A 109 -5.43 2.47 10.90
C GLY A 109 -6.79 1.79 11.00
N TRP A 110 -6.83 0.46 10.89
CA TRP A 110 -8.07 -0.31 11.09
C TRP A 110 -8.57 -0.22 12.53
N PHE A 111 -7.68 -0.30 13.51
CA PHE A 111 -8.02 -0.14 14.92
C PHE A 111 -8.59 1.25 15.22
N ALA A 112 -7.94 2.31 14.70
CA ALA A 112 -8.42 3.68 14.86
C ALA A 112 -9.75 3.93 14.16
N MET A 113 -10.10 3.17 13.12
CA MET A 113 -11.39 3.28 12.42
C MET A 113 -12.52 2.53 13.14
N ALA A 114 -12.19 1.64 14.09
CA ALA A 114 -13.19 0.87 14.83
C ALA A 114 -13.90 1.68 15.94
N PHE A 115 -13.38 2.86 16.30
CA PHE A 115 -13.86 3.74 17.37
C PHE A 115 -13.96 5.19 16.88
#